data_AF-A0ABD5Q658-F1
#
_entry.id   AF-A0ABD5Q658-F1
#
_cell.length_a   1.000
_cell.length_b   1.000
_cell.length_c   1.000
_cell.angle_alpha   90.00
_cell.angle_beta   90.00
_cell.angle_gamma   90.00
#
_symmetry.space_group_name_H-M   'P 1'
#
loop_
_entity.id
_entity.type
_entity.pdbx_description
1 polymer ?
#
loop_
_entity_poly.entity_id
_entity_poly.type
_entity_poly.pdbx_seq_one_letter_code
_entity_poly.pdbx_strand_id
1 'polypeptide(L)'
;MSLRVGSVCLAVLLVLAGCSGSSPPGAESAATADPTTRTAVTAESTATPDTPTATRDLSAASTTTLPTRATLSAADLSASERDLLRRAVENESVRVMRSNLTGELTPDTDGWYARYRGTLYELSWERGGFYGEYHLGNATVVNASSVESSDGVVAYENLTADARDLFEAARAKAEIEGYGVKAFPDQLRSNRYVTYEGDYYELRLAVADYIFYRLSVEEVES
;
A
#
# COMPACT_ATOMS: atom_id res chain seq x y z
N MET A 1 31.13 45.82 -39.41
CA MET A 1 30.38 45.07 -40.43
C MET A 1 28.97 44.87 -39.92
N SER A 2 28.02 45.56 -40.53
CA SER A 2 26.60 45.54 -40.19
C SER A 2 25.90 44.51 -41.06
N LEU A 3 25.05 43.66 -40.47
CA LEU A 3 24.00 42.93 -41.20
C LEU A 3 22.73 42.95 -40.35
N ARG A 4 21.82 43.85 -40.75
CA ARG A 4 20.38 43.81 -40.45
C ARG A 4 19.72 42.89 -41.46
N VAL A 5 18.87 41.96 -41.04
CA VAL A 5 17.65 41.43 -41.70
C VAL A 5 16.94 40.60 -40.62
N GLY A 6 15.65 40.60 -40.35
CA GLY A 6 14.49 41.24 -40.96
C GLY A 6 13.24 40.67 -40.28
N SER A 7 12.26 41.55 -40.10
CA SER A 7 10.93 41.29 -39.58
C SER A 7 10.18 40.21 -40.36
N VAL A 8 9.53 39.27 -39.67
CA VAL A 8 8.42 38.49 -40.22
C VAL A 8 7.32 38.39 -39.15
N CYS A 9 6.32 39.25 -39.30
CA CYS A 9 5.00 39.09 -38.70
C CYS A 9 4.37 37.78 -39.21
N LEU A 10 3.82 36.95 -38.33
CA LEU A 10 2.77 36.02 -38.69
C LEU A 10 1.69 36.02 -37.61
N ALA A 11 0.63 36.76 -37.90
CA ALA A 11 -0.65 36.63 -37.21
C ALA A 11 -1.36 35.39 -37.75
N VAL A 12 -1.80 34.49 -36.87
CA VAL A 12 -2.75 33.42 -37.22
C VAL A 12 -3.90 33.46 -36.22
N LEU A 13 -5.03 33.99 -36.69
CA LEU A 13 -6.35 33.85 -36.11
C LEU A 13 -6.86 32.43 -36.38
N LEU A 14 -7.19 31.67 -35.34
CA LEU A 14 -7.98 30.44 -35.46
C LEU A 14 -9.18 30.52 -34.51
N VAL A 15 -10.32 30.83 -35.13
CA VAL A 15 -11.67 30.64 -34.58
C VAL A 15 -12.03 29.17 -34.73
N LEU A 16 -12.35 28.50 -33.62
CA LEU A 16 -12.98 27.17 -33.64
C LEU A 16 -14.17 27.17 -32.68
N ALA A 17 -15.35 27.26 -33.28
CA ALA A 17 -16.62 26.90 -32.69
C ALA A 17 -16.76 25.36 -32.63
N GLY A 18 -17.35 24.83 -31.56
CA GLY A 18 -17.80 23.44 -31.45
C GLY A 18 -18.64 23.27 -30.19
N CYS A 19 -19.97 23.32 -30.32
CA CYS A 19 -20.88 22.17 -30.36
C CYS A 19 -21.02 21.42 -29.02
N SER A 20 -21.92 21.93 -28.17
CA SER A 20 -22.47 21.20 -27.03
C SER A 20 -23.43 20.10 -27.53
N GLY A 21 -22.98 18.86 -27.50
CA GLY A 21 -23.77 17.67 -27.83
C GLY A 21 -24.01 16.80 -26.60
N SER A 22 -25.22 16.86 -26.07
CA SER A 22 -25.78 15.99 -25.03
C SER A 22 -26.15 14.60 -25.56
N SER A 23 -25.97 13.54 -24.77
CA SER A 23 -26.88 12.37 -24.74
C SER A 23 -26.68 11.50 -23.47
N PRO A 24 -27.74 10.91 -22.90
CA PRO A 24 -27.73 10.07 -21.70
C PRO A 24 -27.74 8.55 -22.04
N PRO A 25 -27.58 7.69 -21.02
CA PRO A 25 -28.48 6.53 -20.87
C PRO A 25 -28.95 6.41 -19.39
N GLY A 26 -30.12 5.89 -19.01
CA GLY A 26 -31.04 4.98 -19.69
C GLY A 26 -31.12 3.65 -18.93
N ALA A 27 -32.33 3.28 -18.47
CA ALA A 27 -32.82 2.04 -17.82
C ALA A 27 -32.63 1.95 -16.27
N GLU A 28 -33.68 2.08 -15.44
CA GLU A 28 -34.76 1.09 -15.13
C GLU A 28 -34.23 -0.12 -14.32
N SER A 29 -34.89 -0.71 -13.33
CA SER A 29 -36.09 -0.46 -12.51
C SER A 29 -36.13 -1.60 -11.45
N ALA A 30 -37.06 -1.48 -10.50
CA ALA A 30 -37.59 -2.51 -9.60
C ALA A 30 -36.95 -2.69 -8.20
N ALA A 31 -37.37 -1.81 -7.29
CA ALA A 31 -37.55 -2.16 -5.88
C ALA A 31 -38.90 -2.86 -5.71
N THR A 32 -38.93 -4.04 -5.09
CA THR A 32 -40.09 -4.61 -4.38
C THR A 32 -39.62 -5.77 -3.51
N ALA A 33 -39.70 -5.62 -2.18
CA ALA A 33 -39.85 -6.75 -1.27
C ALA A 33 -40.38 -6.25 0.08
N ASP A 34 -41.69 -6.41 0.30
CA ASP A 34 -42.25 -7.02 1.51
C ASP A 34 -43.70 -7.46 1.18
N PRO A 35 -44.20 -8.61 1.66
CA PRO A 35 -44.81 -8.63 3.00
C PRO A 35 -44.67 -9.94 3.81
N THR A 36 -44.37 -9.80 5.10
CA THR A 36 -44.98 -10.43 6.31
C THR A 36 -46.03 -11.55 6.13
N THR A 37 -45.82 -12.73 6.76
CA THR A 37 -46.81 -13.54 7.56
C THR A 37 -46.11 -14.77 8.20
N ARG A 38 -46.02 -14.89 9.52
CA ARG A 38 -46.94 -15.46 10.54
C ARG A 38 -46.80 -16.99 10.78
N THR A 39 -46.33 -17.29 12.00
CA THR A 39 -46.46 -18.45 12.90
C THR A 39 -47.32 -19.67 12.50
N ALA A 40 -46.76 -20.86 12.73
CA ALA A 40 -47.49 -22.01 13.28
C ALA A 40 -46.57 -22.87 14.17
N VAL A 41 -46.88 -22.89 15.46
CA VAL A 41 -46.45 -23.88 16.46
C VAL A 41 -47.54 -24.95 16.51
N THR A 42 -47.17 -26.25 16.56
CA THR A 42 -47.76 -27.33 17.40
C THR A 42 -47.55 -28.71 16.75
N ALA A 43 -47.03 -29.63 17.57
CA ALA A 43 -47.21 -31.10 17.65
C ALA A 43 -45.85 -31.73 18.02
N GLU A 44 -45.68 -32.67 18.94
CA GLU A 44 -46.59 -33.45 19.77
C GLU A 44 -45.72 -34.08 20.87
N SER A 45 -46.26 -34.26 22.07
CA SER A 45 -45.58 -34.88 23.21
C SER A 45 -46.36 -36.11 23.64
N THR A 46 -45.78 -37.31 23.51
CA THR A 46 -46.31 -38.52 24.15
C THR A 46 -45.22 -39.56 24.49
N ALA A 47 -45.20 -39.94 25.77
CA ALA A 47 -44.75 -41.20 26.40
C ALA A 47 -43.25 -41.51 26.70
N THR A 48 -42.97 -41.51 28.02
CA THR A 48 -41.96 -42.20 28.89
C THR A 48 -41.87 -43.73 28.72
N PRO A 49 -41.06 -44.48 29.52
CA PRO A 49 -39.65 -44.34 29.95
C PRO A 49 -38.86 -45.64 29.67
N ASP A 50 -37.53 -45.61 29.56
CA ASP A 50 -36.70 -46.78 29.95
C ASP A 50 -35.29 -46.34 30.35
N THR A 51 -34.91 -46.72 31.56
CA THR A 51 -33.56 -46.58 32.14
C THR A 51 -32.85 -47.92 32.01
N PRO A 52 -31.55 -47.93 31.72
CA PRO A 52 -30.67 -48.53 32.71
C PRO A 52 -29.44 -47.67 33.05
N THR A 53 -29.06 -47.83 34.31
CA THR A 53 -27.96 -47.22 35.08
C THR A 53 -26.56 -47.61 34.58
N ALA A 54 -25.59 -46.72 34.89
CA ALA A 54 -24.11 -46.87 34.91
C ALA A 54 -23.40 -46.47 33.59
N THR A 55 -22.34 -45.67 33.55
CA THR A 55 -21.27 -45.38 34.52
C THR A 55 -20.79 -43.94 34.33
N ARG A 56 -20.59 -43.19 35.42
CA ARG A 56 -19.94 -41.88 35.41
C ARG A 56 -18.43 -42.11 35.33
N ASP A 57 -17.87 -42.09 34.13
CA ASP A 57 -16.42 -42.01 33.94
C ASP A 57 -16.02 -40.54 33.79
N LEU A 58 -15.51 -39.97 34.88
CA LEU A 58 -14.88 -38.66 34.89
C LEU A 58 -13.48 -38.82 34.31
N SER A 59 -13.36 -38.72 33.00
CA SER A 59 -12.11 -38.35 32.36
C SER A 59 -12.42 -37.65 31.04
N ALA A 60 -13.04 -36.47 31.14
CA ALA A 60 -12.96 -35.49 30.07
C ALA A 60 -11.50 -34.99 30.03
N ALA A 61 -10.64 -35.74 29.35
CA ALA A 61 -9.45 -35.15 28.79
C ALA A 61 -9.93 -34.04 27.87
N SER A 62 -9.68 -32.79 28.24
CA SER A 62 -9.81 -31.66 27.32
C SER A 62 -8.80 -31.90 26.19
N THR A 63 -9.20 -32.62 25.16
CA THR A 63 -8.55 -32.56 23.87
C THR A 63 -8.87 -31.18 23.31
N THR A 64 -8.06 -30.19 23.68
CA THR A 64 -7.91 -28.98 22.89
C THR A 64 -7.43 -29.44 21.52
N THR A 65 -8.36 -29.49 20.57
CA THR A 65 -8.05 -29.84 19.18
C THR A 65 -7.08 -28.79 18.67
N LEU A 66 -5.79 -29.13 18.61
CA LEU A 66 -4.80 -28.26 17.98
C LEU A 66 -5.31 -27.96 16.56
N PRO A 67 -5.29 -26.70 16.13
CA PRO A 67 -5.76 -26.34 14.80
C PRO A 67 -4.99 -27.14 13.74
N THR A 68 -5.71 -27.66 12.75
CA THR A 68 -5.20 -28.50 11.63
C THR A 68 -4.22 -27.75 10.70
N ARG A 69 -3.80 -26.55 11.07
CA ARG A 69 -2.82 -25.73 10.33
C ARG A 69 -1.41 -26.15 10.75
N ALA A 70 -0.51 -26.28 9.77
CA ALA A 70 0.89 -26.59 10.02
C ALA A 70 1.45 -25.62 11.08
N THR A 71 1.96 -26.16 12.19
CA THR A 71 2.62 -25.37 13.23
C THR A 71 4.08 -25.24 12.86
N LEU A 72 4.54 -24.01 12.66
CA LEU A 72 5.95 -23.72 12.48
C LEU A 72 6.67 -23.91 13.82
N SER A 73 7.67 -24.79 13.83
CA SER A 73 8.60 -24.83 14.96
C SER A 73 9.54 -23.64 14.85
N ALA A 74 9.68 -22.84 15.91
CA ALA A 74 10.67 -21.75 15.91
C ALA A 74 12.11 -22.26 15.73
N ALA A 75 12.38 -23.54 15.97
CA ALA A 75 13.68 -24.15 15.71
C ALA A 75 14.03 -24.24 14.22
N ASP A 76 13.00 -24.35 13.37
CA ASP A 76 13.15 -24.49 11.91
C ASP A 76 13.22 -23.13 11.22
N LEU A 77 12.87 -22.04 11.94
CA LEU A 77 12.99 -20.67 11.46
C LEU A 77 14.45 -20.24 11.35
N SER A 78 14.77 -19.40 10.37
CA SER A 78 16.08 -18.74 10.26
C SER A 78 16.32 -17.77 11.42
N ALA A 79 17.58 -17.32 11.61
CA ALA A 79 17.92 -16.39 12.68
C ALA A 79 17.13 -15.07 12.59
N SER A 80 16.92 -14.53 11.39
CA SER A 80 16.13 -13.32 11.14
C SER A 80 14.65 -13.52 11.45
N GLU A 81 14.09 -14.69 11.17
CA GLU A 81 12.69 -15.00 11.45
C GLU A 81 12.44 -15.25 12.94
N ARG A 82 13.38 -15.91 13.62
CA ARG A 82 13.33 -16.03 15.08
C ARG A 82 13.38 -14.67 15.77
N ASP A 83 14.20 -13.75 15.25
CA ASP A 83 14.25 -12.37 15.76
C ASP A 83 12.94 -11.62 15.50
N LEU A 84 12.35 -11.80 14.31
CA LEU A 84 11.07 -11.21 13.96
C LEU A 84 9.95 -11.72 14.89
N LEU A 85 9.86 -13.04 15.08
CA LEU A 85 8.88 -13.68 15.97
C LEU A 85 9.08 -13.20 17.42
N ARG A 86 10.33 -13.16 17.90
CA ARG A 86 10.66 -12.61 19.22
C ARG A 86 10.15 -11.18 19.37
N ARG A 87 10.42 -10.30 18.40
CA ARG A 87 9.96 -8.91 18.44
C ARG A 87 8.44 -8.81 18.39
N ALA A 88 7.77 -9.67 17.63
CA ALA A 88 6.31 -9.69 17.58
C ALA A 88 5.73 -10.12 18.94
N VAL A 89 6.29 -11.14 19.59
CA VAL A 89 5.89 -11.57 20.94
C VAL A 89 6.16 -10.49 21.99
N GLU A 90 7.30 -9.81 21.93
CA GLU A 90 7.65 -8.76 22.89
C GLU A 90 6.82 -7.48 22.74
N ASN A 91 6.31 -7.18 21.54
CA ASN A 91 5.62 -5.92 21.23
C ASN A 91 4.17 -6.11 20.73
N GLU A 92 3.62 -7.32 20.86
CA GLU A 92 2.33 -7.79 20.31
C GLU A 92 2.25 -7.79 18.76
N SER A 93 2.98 -6.89 18.10
CA SER A 93 3.11 -6.84 16.66
C SER A 93 4.45 -6.24 16.20
N VAL A 94 4.83 -6.55 14.97
CA VAL A 94 6.03 -5.99 14.33
C VAL A 94 5.75 -5.66 12.87
N ARG A 95 6.25 -4.51 12.41
CA ARG A 95 6.20 -4.12 11.00
C ARG A 95 7.46 -4.57 10.27
N VAL A 96 7.30 -5.10 9.08
CA VAL A 96 8.40 -5.60 8.25
C VAL A 96 8.12 -5.35 6.76
N MET A 97 9.17 -5.03 6.00
CA MET A 97 9.10 -4.93 4.55
C MET A 97 9.05 -6.31 3.93
N ARG A 98 8.23 -6.51 2.89
CA ARG A 98 8.11 -7.81 2.21
C ARG A 98 9.44 -8.33 1.68
N SER A 99 10.30 -7.44 1.18
CA SER A 99 11.64 -7.76 0.69
C SER A 99 12.55 -8.42 1.72
N ASN A 100 12.27 -8.22 3.02
CA ASN A 100 13.07 -8.75 4.11
C ASN A 100 12.57 -10.13 4.60
N LEU A 101 11.47 -10.63 4.03
CA LEU A 101 10.88 -11.92 4.36
C LEU A 101 11.22 -12.92 3.24
N THR A 102 12.12 -13.85 3.54
CA THR A 102 12.67 -14.81 2.56
C THR A 102 12.55 -16.28 2.99
N GLY A 103 11.87 -16.57 4.10
CA GLY A 103 11.74 -17.92 4.64
C GLY A 103 10.29 -18.37 4.87
N GLU A 104 10.08 -19.25 5.83
CA GLU A 104 8.78 -19.84 6.17
C GLU A 104 7.82 -18.83 6.80
N LEU A 105 8.35 -17.84 7.52
CA LEU A 105 7.56 -16.82 8.22
C LEU A 105 7.23 -15.65 7.28
N THR A 106 6.47 -15.93 6.21
CA THR A 106 5.99 -14.90 5.27
C THR A 106 4.45 -14.81 5.25
N PRO A 107 3.87 -13.67 4.84
CA PRO A 107 2.42 -13.45 4.84
C PRO A 107 1.62 -14.38 3.93
N ASP A 108 2.28 -15.01 2.96
CA ASP A 108 1.62 -15.85 1.94
C ASP A 108 1.92 -17.35 2.15
N THR A 109 2.60 -17.70 3.26
CA THR A 109 2.91 -19.09 3.59
C THR A 109 1.85 -19.66 4.54
N ASP A 110 1.53 -20.94 4.38
CA ASP A 110 0.73 -21.69 5.35
C ASP A 110 1.54 -21.93 6.63
N GLY A 111 1.13 -21.33 7.75
CA GLY A 111 1.90 -21.45 9.00
C GLY A 111 1.41 -20.54 10.13
N TRP A 112 0.10 -20.51 10.37
CA TRP A 112 -0.52 -19.53 11.28
C TRP A 112 -0.31 -19.81 12.77
N TYR A 113 0.54 -20.78 13.11
CA TYR A 113 0.91 -21.03 14.50
C TYR A 113 2.41 -21.23 14.62
N ALA A 114 3.02 -20.62 15.64
CA ALA A 114 4.42 -20.85 15.98
C ALA A 114 4.59 -21.11 17.47
N ARG A 115 5.47 -22.06 17.82
CA ARG A 115 5.88 -22.25 19.23
C ARG A 115 7.12 -21.44 19.54
N TYR A 116 7.02 -20.53 20.50
CA TYR A 116 8.14 -19.74 21.00
C TYR A 116 8.26 -19.90 22.51
N ARG A 117 9.45 -20.35 22.99
CA ARG A 117 9.73 -20.63 24.41
C ARG A 117 8.69 -21.55 25.11
N GLY A 118 8.10 -22.47 24.35
CA GLY A 118 7.12 -23.44 24.85
C GLY A 118 5.66 -23.00 24.68
N THR A 119 5.39 -21.70 24.58
CA THR A 119 4.06 -21.14 24.32
C THR A 119 3.70 -21.24 22.84
N LEU A 120 2.44 -21.56 22.55
CA LEU A 120 1.89 -21.58 21.19
C LEU A 120 1.28 -20.21 20.91
N TYR A 121 1.70 -19.59 19.81
CA TYR A 121 1.16 -18.31 19.34
C TYR A 121 0.43 -18.52 18.02
N GLU A 122 -0.76 -17.97 17.89
CA GLU A 122 -1.39 -17.71 16.60
C GLU A 122 -0.72 -16.50 15.98
N LEU A 123 -0.34 -16.63 14.72
CA LEU A 123 0.26 -15.56 13.93
C LEU A 123 -0.82 -14.99 13.03
N SER A 124 -0.83 -13.68 12.85
CA SER A 124 -1.71 -13.00 11.89
C SER A 124 -0.93 -11.97 11.09
N TRP A 125 -1.15 -11.97 9.78
CA TRP A 125 -0.48 -11.06 8.87
C TRP A 125 -1.50 -10.07 8.29
N GLU A 126 -1.26 -8.80 8.54
CA GLU A 126 -2.02 -7.71 7.93
C GLU A 126 -1.14 -7.02 6.89
N ARG A 127 -1.65 -6.88 5.66
CA ARG A 127 -1.02 -6.03 4.65
C ARG A 127 -1.27 -4.57 5.03
N GLY A 128 -0.23 -3.89 5.50
CA GLY A 128 -0.37 -2.53 6.02
C GLY A 128 -0.34 -1.42 4.96
N GLY A 129 0.19 -1.71 3.76
CA GLY A 129 0.16 -0.79 2.62
C GLY A 129 1.51 -0.68 1.91
N PHE A 130 1.66 0.40 1.14
CA PHE A 130 2.90 0.75 0.45
C PHE A 130 3.63 1.86 1.20
N TYR A 131 4.94 1.72 1.32
CA TYR A 131 5.84 2.78 1.73
C TYR A 131 6.54 3.29 0.46
N GLY A 132 6.12 4.45 -0.02
CA GLY A 132 6.74 5.12 -1.15
C GLY A 132 8.07 5.74 -0.72
N GLU A 133 9.17 5.23 -1.23
CA GLU A 133 10.44 5.95 -1.28
C GLU A 133 10.48 6.77 -2.56
N TYR A 134 10.80 8.04 -2.41
CA TYR A 134 10.86 8.99 -3.49
C TYR A 134 12.31 9.41 -3.67
N HIS A 135 12.79 9.36 -4.91
CA HIS A 135 14.13 9.79 -5.25
C HIS A 135 14.04 10.94 -6.23
N LEU A 136 14.62 12.08 -5.89
CA LEU A 136 14.86 13.14 -6.86
C LEU A 136 16.28 12.96 -7.40
N GLY A 137 16.37 12.44 -8.62
CA GLY A 137 17.63 12.29 -9.33
C GLY A 137 18.26 13.64 -9.65
N ASN A 138 19.56 13.62 -9.98
CA ASN A 138 20.32 14.82 -10.32
C ASN A 138 19.55 15.69 -11.33
N ALA A 139 19.40 16.97 -11.02
CA ALA A 139 18.85 17.91 -11.96
C ALA A 139 19.89 18.13 -13.06
N THR A 140 19.75 17.41 -14.17
CA THR A 140 20.69 17.48 -15.30
C THR A 140 20.19 18.46 -16.34
N VAL A 141 21.09 19.29 -16.85
CA VAL A 141 20.80 20.18 -17.98
C VAL A 141 20.46 19.34 -19.21
N VAL A 142 19.32 19.64 -19.83
CA VAL A 142 18.86 19.02 -21.08
C VAL A 142 18.72 20.06 -22.18
N ASN A 143 18.77 19.62 -23.44
CA ASN A 143 18.59 20.53 -24.57
C ASN A 143 17.12 21.01 -24.63
N ALA A 144 16.89 22.30 -24.85
CA ALA A 144 15.53 22.84 -25.02
C ALA A 144 14.70 22.10 -26.08
N SER A 145 15.34 21.57 -27.15
CA SER A 145 14.65 20.78 -28.18
C SER A 145 14.16 19.41 -27.72
N SER A 146 14.64 18.92 -26.56
CA SER A 146 14.19 17.66 -25.94
C SER A 146 12.98 17.84 -25.02
N VAL A 147 12.57 19.08 -24.77
CA VAL A 147 11.37 19.41 -24.00
C VAL A 147 10.18 19.42 -24.96
N GLU A 148 9.46 18.30 -24.99
CA GLU A 148 8.38 18.06 -25.96
C GLU A 148 7.13 18.96 -25.75
N SER A 149 6.92 19.46 -24.53
CA SER A 149 5.83 20.38 -24.17
C SER A 149 6.25 21.30 -23.00
N SER A 150 5.63 22.48 -22.91
CA SER A 150 5.71 23.33 -21.72
C SER A 150 4.95 22.76 -20.53
N ASP A 151 4.09 21.76 -20.75
CA ASP A 151 3.39 21.05 -19.68
C ASP A 151 4.40 20.32 -18.79
N GLY A 152 4.39 20.64 -17.50
CA GLY A 152 5.37 20.12 -16.54
C GLY A 152 6.70 20.88 -16.53
N VAL A 153 6.76 22.10 -17.06
CA VAL A 153 7.89 23.02 -16.87
C VAL A 153 7.51 24.07 -15.82
N VAL A 154 8.36 24.27 -14.82
CA VAL A 154 8.21 25.35 -13.83
C VAL A 154 9.47 26.22 -13.78
N ALA A 155 9.29 27.54 -13.71
CA ALA A 155 10.44 28.43 -13.53
C ALA A 155 10.93 28.43 -12.08
N TYR A 156 12.26 28.45 -11.89
CA TYR A 156 12.87 28.38 -10.57
C TYR A 156 12.36 29.46 -9.61
N GLU A 157 12.16 30.68 -10.09
CA GLU A 157 11.63 31.80 -9.32
C GLU A 157 10.19 31.57 -8.83
N ASN A 158 9.45 30.69 -9.50
CA ASN A 158 8.09 30.30 -9.14
C ASN A 158 8.05 29.10 -8.17
N LEU A 159 9.19 28.50 -7.86
CA LEU A 159 9.29 27.47 -6.83
C LEU A 159 9.12 28.09 -5.44
N THR A 160 8.46 27.35 -4.56
CA THR A 160 8.47 27.59 -3.10
C THR A 160 9.89 27.48 -2.56
N ALA A 161 10.15 28.06 -1.37
CA ALA A 161 11.48 28.03 -0.75
C ALA A 161 11.98 26.58 -0.58
N ASP A 162 11.15 25.70 0.00
CA ASP A 162 11.46 24.29 0.20
C ASP A 162 11.78 23.56 -1.13
N ALA A 163 11.04 23.88 -2.20
CA ALA A 163 11.28 23.30 -3.52
C ALA A 163 12.59 23.81 -4.16
N ARG A 164 12.96 25.08 -3.92
CA ARG A 164 14.25 25.61 -4.37
C ARG A 164 15.40 24.95 -3.64
N ASP A 165 15.31 24.83 -2.31
CA ASP A 165 16.37 24.21 -1.51
C ASP A 165 16.62 22.76 -1.95
N LEU A 166 15.54 21.99 -2.20
CA LEU A 166 15.64 20.63 -2.71
C LEU A 166 16.16 20.58 -4.15
N PHE A 167 15.75 21.49 -5.03
CA PHE A 167 16.27 21.59 -6.38
C PHE A 167 17.78 21.88 -6.40
N GLU A 168 18.25 22.84 -5.59
CA GLU A 168 19.68 23.15 -5.49
C GLU A 168 20.47 21.98 -4.90
N ALA A 169 19.92 21.32 -3.88
CA ALA A 169 20.52 20.12 -3.34
C ALA A 169 20.59 19.00 -4.39
N ALA A 170 19.59 18.87 -5.27
CA ALA A 170 19.53 17.85 -6.31
C ALA A 170 20.48 18.18 -7.47
N ARG A 171 20.79 19.46 -7.71
CA ARG A 171 21.87 19.87 -8.63
C ARG A 171 23.25 19.56 -8.06
N ALA A 172 23.43 19.71 -6.74
CA ALA A 172 24.70 19.51 -6.07
C ALA A 172 25.03 18.03 -5.79
N LYS A 173 24.03 17.16 -5.74
CA LYS A 173 24.17 15.73 -5.42
C LYS A 173 23.71 14.85 -6.59
N ALA A 174 24.15 13.60 -6.59
CA ALA A 174 23.67 12.64 -7.58
C ALA A 174 22.20 12.26 -7.37
N GLU A 175 21.74 12.25 -6.12
CA GLU A 175 20.40 11.80 -5.74
C GLU A 175 20.00 12.33 -4.35
N ILE A 176 18.71 12.66 -4.17
CA ILE A 176 18.11 12.96 -2.86
C ILE A 176 17.01 11.95 -2.58
N GLU A 177 17.08 11.32 -1.42
CA GLU A 177 16.10 10.37 -0.93
C GLU A 177 15.10 11.05 0.01
N GLY A 178 13.83 10.65 -0.08
CA GLY A 178 12.77 11.15 0.76
C GLY A 178 11.67 10.12 0.98
N TYR A 179 11.09 10.12 2.17
CA TYR A 179 10.16 9.09 2.59
C TYR A 179 8.71 9.56 2.70
N GLY A 180 7.82 8.87 1.98
CA GLY A 180 6.38 9.13 1.98
C GLY A 180 5.95 10.27 1.05
N VAL A 181 4.64 10.37 0.82
CA VAL A 181 4.03 11.24 -0.20
C VAL A 181 4.28 12.75 0.00
N LYS A 182 4.72 13.15 1.20
CA LYS A 182 5.03 14.55 1.56
C LYS A 182 6.53 14.84 1.56
N ALA A 183 7.37 13.88 1.17
CA ALA A 183 8.81 14.04 1.19
C ALA A 183 9.32 15.13 0.24
N PHE A 184 8.63 15.31 -0.89
CA PHE A 184 8.96 16.31 -1.89
C PHE A 184 7.79 17.27 -2.11
N PRO A 185 8.04 18.58 -2.23
CA PRO A 185 7.03 19.56 -2.59
C PRO A 185 6.32 19.19 -3.89
N ASP A 186 5.01 19.43 -3.95
CA ASP A 186 4.15 19.10 -5.10
C ASP A 186 4.71 19.65 -6.41
N GLN A 187 5.35 20.83 -6.37
CA GLN A 187 5.98 21.44 -7.54
C GLN A 187 7.08 20.57 -8.15
N LEU A 188 7.85 19.82 -7.35
CA LEU A 188 8.87 18.90 -7.87
C LEU A 188 8.28 17.54 -8.27
N ARG A 189 7.09 17.20 -7.77
CA ARG A 189 6.38 15.96 -8.12
C ARG A 189 5.54 16.09 -9.39
N SER A 190 4.98 17.27 -9.63
CA SER A 190 4.08 17.55 -10.75
C SER A 190 4.78 18.14 -11.97
N ASN A 191 6.02 18.61 -11.83
CA ASN A 191 6.81 19.13 -12.94
C ASN A 191 7.96 18.19 -13.27
N ARG A 192 8.22 18.02 -14.56
CA ARG A 192 9.33 17.25 -15.10
C ARG A 192 10.57 18.10 -15.35
N TYR A 193 10.42 19.42 -15.49
CA TYR A 193 11.53 20.31 -15.75
C TYR A 193 11.48 21.58 -14.89
N VAL A 194 12.65 22.07 -14.50
CA VAL A 194 12.82 23.42 -13.93
C VAL A 194 13.65 24.26 -14.88
N THR A 195 13.16 25.45 -15.24
CA THR A 195 14.00 26.43 -15.95
C THR A 195 14.76 27.29 -14.96
N TYR A 196 16.08 27.28 -15.06
CA TYR A 196 16.99 28.03 -14.19
C TYR A 196 18.17 28.55 -15.00
N GLU A 197 18.46 29.85 -14.89
CA GLU A 197 19.58 30.52 -15.61
C GLU A 197 19.56 30.35 -17.15
N GLY A 198 18.38 30.12 -17.73
CA GLY A 198 18.21 29.93 -19.18
C GLY A 198 18.35 28.48 -19.65
N ASP A 199 18.67 27.56 -18.74
CA ASP A 199 18.75 26.12 -19.00
C ASP A 199 17.51 25.39 -18.49
N TYR A 200 17.23 24.22 -19.08
CA TYR A 200 16.21 23.28 -18.62
C TYR A 200 16.89 22.18 -17.82
N TYR A 201 16.45 21.99 -16.59
CA TYR A 201 16.90 20.92 -15.71
C TYR A 201 15.82 19.84 -15.63
N GLU A 202 16.11 18.61 -16.07
CA GLU A 202 15.17 17.49 -15.93
C GLU A 202 15.14 17.02 -14.47
N LEU A 203 13.94 17.00 -13.88
CA LEU A 203 13.65 16.38 -12.60
C LEU A 203 13.27 14.91 -12.85
N ARG A 204 13.99 14.00 -12.21
CA ARG A 204 13.65 12.58 -12.24
C ARG A 204 13.14 12.16 -10.88
N LEU A 205 11.83 12.03 -10.76
CA LEU A 205 11.22 11.43 -9.58
C LEU A 205 11.07 9.92 -9.80
N ALA A 206 11.84 9.11 -9.11
CA ALA A 206 11.56 7.68 -9.01
C ALA A 206 10.71 7.42 -7.75
N VAL A 207 9.70 6.57 -7.88
CA VAL A 207 8.86 6.13 -6.77
C VAL A 207 9.01 4.62 -6.63
N ALA A 208 9.54 4.19 -5.50
CA ALA A 208 9.59 2.78 -5.13
C ALA A 208 8.55 2.51 -4.04
N ASP A 209 7.52 1.75 -4.39
CA ASP A 209 6.49 1.35 -3.44
C ASP A 209 6.88 0.03 -2.76
N TYR A 210 7.31 0.11 -1.51
CA TYR A 210 7.62 -1.07 -0.71
C TYR A 210 6.38 -1.56 0.03
N ILE A 211 5.96 -2.79 -0.23
CA ILE A 211 4.87 -3.41 0.55
C ILE A 211 5.41 -3.72 1.95
N PHE A 212 4.73 -3.21 2.97
CA PHE A 212 4.97 -3.63 4.35
C PHE A 212 3.80 -4.46 4.87
N TYR A 213 4.15 -5.37 5.77
CA TYR A 213 3.21 -6.19 6.50
C TYR A 213 3.39 -5.94 8.00
N ARG A 214 2.31 -6.15 8.75
CA ARG A 214 2.32 -6.26 10.20
C ARG A 214 2.12 -7.72 10.55
N LEU A 215 3.07 -8.30 11.26
CA LEU A 215 2.90 -9.58 11.95
C LEU A 215 2.38 -9.27 13.34
N SER A 216 1.21 -9.79 13.69
CA SER A 216 0.66 -9.77 15.04
C SER A 216 0.68 -11.19 15.61
N VAL A 217 0.79 -11.31 16.92
CA VAL A 217 0.73 -12.60 17.61
C VAL A 217 -0.30 -12.59 18.72
N GLU A 218 -1.00 -13.70 18.88
CA GLU A 218 -1.94 -13.94 19.97
C GLU A 218 -1.55 -15.25 20.67
N GLU A 219 -1.50 -15.25 22.00
CA GLU A 219 -1.23 -16.47 22.75
C GLU A 219 -2.45 -17.39 22.66
N VAL A 220 -2.21 -18.65 22.27
CA VAL A 220 -3.27 -19.66 22.27
C VAL A 220 -3.32 -20.27 23.67
N GLU A 221 -4.34 -19.90 24.43
CA GLU A 221 -4.60 -20.52 25.74
C GLU A 221 -4.81 -22.03 25.56
N SER A 222 -4.06 -22.82 26.35
CA SER A 222 -4.08 -24.28 26.32
C SER A 222 -5.18 -24.86 27.21
#